data_AF-A0LJF8-F1
#
_entry.id   AF-A0LJF8-F1
#
_cell.length_a   1.000
_cell.length_b   1.000
_cell.length_c   1.000
_cell.angle_alpha   90.00
_cell.angle_beta   90.00
_cell.angle_gamma   90.00
#
_symmetry.space_group_name_H-M   'P 1'
#
loop_
_entity.id
_entity.type
_entity.pdbx_description
1 polymer ?
#
loop_
_entity_poly.entity_id
_entity_poly.type
_entity_poly.pdbx_seq_one_letter_code
_entity_poly.pdbx_strand_id
1 'polypeptide(L)'
;MTRVHSWEVRDRAETFYVTEGMCIPRIAALLGVSVSVVTKWSSASKWAELRREYRHSLAEIRRNTTRLRQRLVEKALESLDPHLVNAVARMETTAARERAGDAPSFACTPEEGKRDIETPAQAAEALRDAVERKLNILLAQPDAVSLKAVKELIAAIRLLESMKTVRPAETPASESSGLSSDTADEIRRKILGLREEG
;
A
#
# COMPACT_ATOMS: atom_id res chain seq x y z
N MET A 1 22.73 -21.73 -11.84
CA MET A 1 23.54 -21.23 -10.71
C MET A 1 22.62 -20.94 -9.53
N THR A 2 22.66 -21.76 -8.49
CA THR A 2 21.94 -21.52 -7.23
C THR A 2 22.61 -20.35 -6.53
N ARG A 3 22.00 -19.15 -6.55
CA ARG A 3 22.43 -18.06 -5.67
C ARG A 3 22.24 -18.55 -4.24
N VAL A 4 23.35 -18.76 -3.52
CA VAL A 4 23.31 -19.07 -2.10
C VAL A 4 22.88 -17.78 -1.40
N HIS A 5 21.63 -17.72 -0.97
CA HIS A 5 21.13 -16.58 -0.23
C HIS A 5 21.69 -16.61 1.20
N SER A 6 22.06 -15.44 1.73
CA SER A 6 22.52 -15.29 3.11
C SER A 6 21.45 -15.78 4.09
N TRP A 7 21.88 -16.37 5.20
CA TRP A 7 21.02 -16.80 6.31
C TRP A 7 20.10 -15.66 6.79
N GLU A 8 20.62 -14.43 6.84
CA GLU A 8 19.89 -13.24 7.28
C GLU A 8 18.67 -12.93 6.41
N VAL A 9 18.75 -13.19 5.10
CA VAL A 9 17.63 -12.96 4.17
C VAL A 9 16.50 -13.96 4.45
N ARG A 10 16.85 -15.20 4.80
CA ARG A 10 15.88 -16.24 5.14
C ARG A 10 15.21 -15.95 6.48
N ASP A 11 15.98 -15.58 7.50
CA ASP A 11 15.48 -15.22 8.84
C ASP A 11 14.55 -14.00 8.79
N ARG A 12 14.92 -12.99 8.00
CA ARG A 12 14.08 -11.81 7.80
C ARG A 12 12.80 -12.12 7.04
N ALA A 13 12.85 -12.99 6.03
CA ALA A 13 11.67 -13.48 5.32
C ALA A 13 10.72 -14.23 6.26
N GLU A 14 11.25 -15.04 7.17
CA GLU A 14 10.49 -15.75 8.19
C GLU A 14 9.77 -14.78 9.13
N THR A 15 10.49 -13.79 9.65
CA THR A 15 9.94 -12.75 10.52
C THR A 15 8.78 -12.01 9.84
N PHE A 16 8.94 -11.61 8.58
CA PHE A 16 7.88 -10.95 7.82
C PHE A 16 6.63 -11.82 7.64
N TYR A 17 6.81 -13.13 7.45
CA TYR A 17 5.68 -14.03 7.26
C TYR A 17 4.97 -14.39 8.57
N VAL A 18 5.74 -14.75 9.60
CA VAL A 18 5.23 -15.29 10.87
C VAL A 18 4.75 -14.17 11.78
N THR A 19 5.57 -13.14 11.98
CA THR A 19 5.33 -12.06 12.95
C THR A 19 4.51 -10.94 12.33
N GLU A 20 4.96 -10.38 11.21
CA GLU A 20 4.27 -9.26 10.55
C GLU A 20 3.07 -9.70 9.71
N GLY A 21 3.02 -10.97 9.33
CA GLY A 21 1.87 -11.55 8.64
C GLY A 21 1.76 -11.21 7.14
N MET A 22 2.85 -10.80 6.50
CA MET A 22 2.87 -10.49 5.06
C MET A 22 2.66 -11.73 4.17
N CYS A 23 2.28 -11.49 2.91
CA CYS A 23 2.18 -12.52 1.88
C CYS A 23 3.55 -12.82 1.23
N ILE A 24 3.73 -14.06 0.76
CA ILE A 24 4.97 -14.51 0.11
C ILE A 24 5.35 -13.62 -1.10
N PRO A 25 4.42 -13.24 -2.02
CA PRO A 25 4.77 -12.36 -3.14
C PRO A 25 5.33 -11.00 -2.71
N ARG A 26 4.78 -10.41 -1.65
CA ARG A 26 5.26 -9.13 -1.11
C ARG A 26 6.61 -9.27 -0.43
N ILE A 27 6.82 -10.34 0.33
CA ILE A 27 8.12 -10.64 0.95
C ILE A 27 9.20 -10.82 -0.13
N ALA A 28 8.88 -11.55 -1.20
CA ALA A 28 9.75 -11.77 -2.34
C ALA A 28 10.15 -10.43 -3.02
N ALA A 29 9.17 -9.55 -3.27
CA ALA A 29 9.42 -8.22 -3.83
C ALA A 29 10.28 -7.34 -2.91
N LEU A 30 10.02 -7.37 -1.59
CA LEU A 30 10.73 -6.54 -0.62
C LEU A 30 12.18 -6.98 -0.41
N LEU A 31 12.45 -8.29 -0.50
CA LEU A 31 13.78 -8.87 -0.35
C LEU A 31 14.55 -9.04 -1.67
N GLY A 32 13.92 -8.78 -2.82
CA GLY A 32 14.53 -8.98 -4.14
C GLY A 32 14.80 -10.46 -4.47
N VAL A 33 14.01 -11.38 -3.91
CA VAL A 33 14.14 -12.83 -4.08
C VAL A 33 12.96 -13.36 -4.88
N SER A 34 13.12 -14.47 -5.62
CA SER A 34 11.99 -15.07 -6.35
C SER A 34 10.98 -15.72 -5.40
N VAL A 35 9.70 -15.67 -5.76
CA VAL A 35 8.60 -16.28 -5.01
C VAL A 35 8.86 -17.76 -4.74
N SER A 36 9.34 -18.52 -5.74
CA SER A 36 9.63 -19.94 -5.63
C SER A 36 10.67 -20.27 -4.55
N VAL A 37 11.66 -19.39 -4.35
CA VAL A 37 12.69 -19.56 -3.31
C VAL A 37 12.09 -19.35 -1.92
N VAL A 38 11.28 -18.31 -1.73
CA VAL A 38 10.62 -18.04 -0.45
C VAL A 38 9.62 -19.15 -0.11
N THR A 39 8.87 -19.66 -1.10
CA THR A 39 7.99 -20.82 -0.92
C THR A 39 8.77 -22.04 -0.46
N LYS A 40 9.94 -22.31 -1.05
CA LYS A 40 10.81 -23.42 -0.63
C LYS A 40 11.26 -23.28 0.83
N TRP A 41 11.63 -22.08 1.27
CA TRP A 41 11.99 -21.82 2.67
C TRP A 41 10.80 -22.00 3.61
N SER A 42 9.63 -21.50 3.22
CA SER A 42 8.41 -21.62 4.03
C SER A 42 7.99 -23.07 4.26
N SER A 43 8.16 -23.92 3.25
CA SER A 43 7.85 -25.35 3.36
C SER A 43 8.91 -26.10 4.18
N ALA A 44 10.20 -25.75 4.03
CA ALA A 44 11.29 -26.38 4.76
C ALA A 44 11.24 -26.09 6.27
N SER A 45 10.91 -24.85 6.65
CA SER A 45 10.82 -24.41 8.05
C SER A 45 9.38 -24.41 8.60
N LYS A 46 8.40 -24.94 7.85
CA LYS A 46 6.98 -24.99 8.24
C LYS A 46 6.42 -23.67 8.77
N TRP A 47 6.73 -22.56 8.10
CA TRP A 47 6.32 -21.21 8.57
C TRP A 47 4.82 -21.05 8.82
N ALA A 48 3.97 -21.80 8.11
CA ALA A 48 2.53 -21.77 8.33
C ALA A 48 2.11 -22.30 9.71
N GLU A 49 2.84 -23.29 10.24
CA GLU A 49 2.64 -23.83 11.58
C GLU A 49 3.15 -22.83 12.63
N LEU A 50 4.36 -22.31 12.47
CA LEU A 50 4.93 -21.27 13.33
C LEU A 50 4.03 -20.03 13.40
N ARG A 51 3.48 -19.59 12.28
CA ARG A 51 2.52 -18.48 12.22
C ARG A 51 1.24 -18.79 12.98
N ARG A 52 0.76 -20.04 12.94
CA ARG A 52 -0.43 -20.47 13.67
C ARG A 52 -0.17 -20.46 15.17
N GLU A 53 0.95 -21.02 15.61
CA GLU A 53 1.38 -21.03 17.01
C GLU A 53 1.58 -19.61 17.55
N TYR A 54 2.27 -18.76 16.79
CA TYR A 54 2.48 -17.36 17.14
C TYR A 54 1.14 -16.63 17.32
N ARG A 55 0.22 -16.80 16.37
CA ARG A 55 -1.13 -16.21 16.47
C ARG A 55 -1.95 -16.77 17.62
N HIS A 56 -1.81 -18.06 17.91
CA HIS A 56 -2.45 -18.71 19.04
C HIS A 56 -1.93 -18.10 20.36
N SER A 57 -0.61 -18.00 20.52
CA SER A 57 0.02 -17.38 21.68
C SER A 57 -0.43 -15.92 21.86
N LEU A 58 -0.46 -15.12 20.79
CA LEU A 58 -0.98 -13.75 20.85
C LEU A 58 -2.46 -13.70 21.27
N ALA A 59 -3.29 -14.63 20.79
CA ALA A 59 -4.69 -14.71 21.19
C ALA A 59 -4.83 -15.10 22.67
N GLU A 60 -4.01 -16.02 23.16
CA GLU A 60 -3.95 -16.40 24.57
C GLU A 60 -3.48 -15.24 25.45
N ILE A 61 -2.44 -14.51 25.05
CA ILE A 61 -1.97 -13.31 25.76
C ILE A 61 -3.11 -12.31 25.87
N ARG A 62 -3.80 -11.99 24.77
CA ARG A 62 -4.96 -11.09 24.79
C ARG A 62 -6.06 -11.57 25.75
N ARG A 63 -6.41 -12.86 25.72
CA ARG A 63 -7.40 -13.46 26.64
C ARG A 63 -6.96 -13.33 28.10
N ASN A 64 -5.69 -13.63 28.38
CA ASN A 64 -5.13 -13.58 29.73
C ASN A 64 -5.02 -12.14 30.25
N THR A 65 -4.66 -11.17 29.41
CA THR A 65 -4.68 -9.74 29.76
C THR A 65 -6.09 -9.29 30.11
N THR A 66 -7.11 -9.69 29.35
CA THR A 66 -8.51 -9.38 29.68
C THR A 66 -8.93 -10.01 31.02
N ARG A 67 -8.58 -11.28 31.26
CA ARG A 67 -8.84 -11.94 32.54
C ARG A 67 -8.13 -11.25 33.71
N LEU A 68 -6.89 -10.80 33.51
CA LEU A 68 -6.13 -10.05 34.50
C LEU A 68 -6.83 -8.72 34.83
N ARG A 69 -7.29 -7.98 33.81
CA ARG A 69 -8.05 -6.72 33.99
C ARG A 69 -9.31 -6.97 34.82
N GLN A 70 -10.09 -8.01 34.47
CA GLN A 70 -11.29 -8.37 35.22
C GLN A 70 -10.99 -8.60 36.71
N ARG A 71 -10.00 -9.47 37.02
CA ARG A 71 -9.65 -9.79 38.40
C ARG A 71 -9.10 -8.59 39.18
N LEU A 72 -8.39 -7.69 38.51
CA LEU A 72 -7.89 -6.47 39.15
C LEU A 72 -9.02 -5.50 39.49
N VAL A 73 -10.01 -5.36 38.61
CA VAL A 73 -11.21 -4.55 38.87
C VAL A 73 -12.00 -5.13 40.04
N GLU A 74 -12.24 -6.45 40.07
CA GLU A 74 -12.93 -7.12 41.18
C GLU A 74 -12.24 -6.83 42.52
N LYS A 75 -10.92 -7.03 42.60
CA LYS A 75 -10.14 -6.75 43.83
C LYS A 75 -10.13 -5.26 44.21
N ALA A 76 -10.09 -4.36 43.23
CA ALA A 76 -10.14 -2.93 43.48
C ALA A 76 -11.49 -2.50 44.06
N LEU A 77 -12.59 -3.11 43.60
CA LEU A 77 -13.94 -2.85 44.13
C LEU A 77 -14.13 -3.40 45.55
N GLU A 78 -13.54 -4.55 45.86
CA GLU A 78 -13.62 -5.16 47.20
C GLU A 78 -12.79 -4.39 48.24
N SER A 79 -11.54 -4.04 47.90
CA SER A 79 -10.58 -3.45 48.84
C SER A 79 -10.58 -1.93 48.86
N LEU A 80 -11.02 -1.28 47.77
CA LEU A 80 -10.88 0.16 47.52
C LEU A 80 -9.44 0.67 47.73
N ASP A 81 -8.44 -0.20 47.57
CA ASP A 81 -7.02 0.15 47.70
C ASP A 81 -6.63 1.15 46.58
N PRO A 82 -6.14 2.35 46.92
CA PRO A 82 -5.67 3.34 45.96
C PRO A 82 -4.65 2.80 44.96
N HIS A 83 -3.81 1.82 45.34
CA HIS A 83 -2.84 1.23 44.44
C HIS A 83 -3.48 0.40 43.33
N LEU A 84 -4.48 -0.42 43.67
CA LEU A 84 -5.21 -1.24 42.70
C LEU A 84 -6.06 -0.37 41.77
N VAL A 85 -6.71 0.66 42.31
CA VAL A 85 -7.49 1.62 41.50
C VAL A 85 -6.58 2.34 40.49
N ASN A 86 -5.38 2.77 40.92
CA ASN A 86 -4.40 3.39 40.01
C ASN A 86 -3.90 2.41 38.95
N ALA A 87 -3.62 1.15 39.33
CA ALA A 87 -3.18 0.12 38.40
C ALA A 87 -4.23 -0.12 37.30
N VAL A 88 -5.51 -0.22 37.67
CA VAL A 88 -6.63 -0.34 36.72
C VAL A 88 -6.71 0.89 35.79
N ALA A 89 -6.62 2.11 36.33
CA ALA A 89 -6.64 3.33 35.52
C ALA A 89 -5.48 3.37 34.48
N ARG A 90 -4.28 2.93 34.88
CA ARG A 90 -3.14 2.83 33.96
C ARG A 90 -3.35 1.76 32.89
N MET A 91 -3.91 0.61 33.24
CA MET A 91 -4.22 -0.44 32.27
C MET A 91 -5.29 -0.03 31.26
N GLU A 92 -6.26 0.77 31.66
CA GLU A 92 -7.29 1.28 30.74
C GLU A 92 -6.76 2.37 29.81
N THR A 93 -5.87 3.25 30.29
CA THR A 93 -5.23 4.26 29.44
C THR A 93 -4.29 3.64 28.40
N THR A 94 -3.52 2.61 28.76
CA THR A 94 -2.70 1.87 27.78
C THR A 94 -3.56 1.12 26.78
N ALA A 95 -4.63 0.45 27.23
CA ALA A 95 -5.57 -0.22 26.33
C ALA A 95 -6.26 0.77 25.36
N ALA A 96 -6.64 1.97 25.83
CA ALA A 96 -7.21 3.01 24.98
C ALA A 96 -6.20 3.49 23.92
N ARG A 97 -4.92 3.64 24.29
CA ARG A 97 -3.85 3.99 23.36
C ARG A 97 -3.59 2.89 22.33
N GLU A 98 -3.62 1.62 22.74
CA GLU A 98 -3.48 0.47 21.83
C GLU A 98 -4.64 0.40 20.82
N ARG A 99 -5.87 0.70 21.21
CA ARG A 99 -7.02 0.77 20.30
C ARG A 99 -6.92 1.93 19.31
N ALA A 100 -6.36 3.06 19.74
CA ALA A 100 -6.17 4.24 18.89
C ALA A 100 -4.98 4.09 17.92
N GLY A 101 -3.99 3.26 18.27
CA GLY A 101 -2.90 2.87 17.40
C GLY A 101 -3.35 1.79 16.41
N ASP A 102 -4.19 2.16 15.45
CA ASP A 102 -4.59 1.26 14.36
C ASP A 102 -3.35 1.00 13.49
N ALA A 103 -2.67 -0.13 13.74
CA ALA A 103 -1.49 -0.51 12.99
C ALA A 103 -1.90 -0.78 11.53
N PRO A 104 -1.09 -0.35 10.54
CA PRO A 104 -1.38 -0.65 9.15
C PRO A 104 -1.51 -2.16 8.98
N SER A 105 -2.68 -2.59 8.50
CA SER A 105 -2.95 -3.99 8.24
C SER A 105 -2.06 -4.47 7.10
N PHE A 106 -1.07 -5.30 7.42
CA PHE A 106 -0.30 -6.08 6.43
C PHE A 106 -1.04 -7.34 5.99
N ALA A 107 -2.35 -7.40 6.24
CA ALA A 107 -3.16 -8.52 5.81
C ALA A 107 -2.91 -8.78 4.32
N CYS A 108 -2.89 -10.07 3.97
CA CYS A 108 -2.98 -10.50 2.59
C CYS A 108 -4.35 -10.11 2.04
N THR A 109 -4.60 -8.83 1.83
CA THR A 109 -5.60 -8.42 0.86
C THR A 109 -5.07 -8.93 -0.47
N PRO A 110 -5.82 -9.77 -1.21
CA PRO A 110 -5.50 -9.96 -2.61
C PRO A 110 -5.32 -8.57 -3.23
N GLU A 111 -4.31 -8.40 -4.08
CA GLU A 111 -4.23 -7.20 -4.92
C GLU A 111 -5.40 -7.27 -5.91
N GLU A 112 -6.62 -7.05 -5.40
CA GLU A 112 -7.80 -6.87 -6.21
C GLU A 112 -7.67 -5.53 -6.90
N GLY A 113 -7.18 -5.58 -8.13
CA GLY A 113 -7.34 -4.50 -9.08
C GLY A 113 -6.20 -3.50 -9.13
N LYS A 114 -4.95 -3.96 -9.11
CA LYS A 114 -3.90 -3.19 -9.80
C LYS A 114 -4.21 -3.26 -11.30
N ARG A 115 -5.03 -2.32 -11.77
CA ARG A 115 -5.25 -2.13 -13.21
C ARG A 115 -3.96 -1.55 -13.77
N ASP A 116 -3.44 -2.13 -14.84
CA ASP A 116 -2.37 -1.51 -15.61
C ASP A 116 -2.96 -0.25 -16.26
N ILE A 117 -2.53 0.91 -15.76
CA ILE A 117 -2.94 2.22 -16.29
C ILE A 117 -1.89 2.61 -17.32
N GLU A 118 -2.15 2.31 -18.59
CA GLU A 118 -1.24 2.63 -19.68
C GLU A 118 -1.56 3.99 -20.32
N THR A 119 -2.77 4.50 -20.11
CA THR A 119 -3.24 5.75 -20.72
C THR A 119 -3.87 6.71 -19.70
N PRO A 120 -3.81 8.03 -19.93
CA PRO A 120 -4.44 9.01 -19.06
C PRO A 120 -5.98 8.84 -18.97
N ALA A 121 -6.60 8.30 -20.02
CA ALA A 121 -8.03 7.99 -20.03
C ALA A 121 -8.37 6.81 -19.10
N GLN A 122 -7.57 5.74 -19.11
CA GLN A 122 -7.72 4.61 -18.19
C GLN A 122 -7.47 5.03 -16.73
N ALA A 123 -6.58 6.01 -16.51
CA ALA A 123 -6.32 6.56 -15.18
C ALA A 123 -7.55 7.26 -14.60
N ALA A 124 -8.24 8.05 -15.42
CA ALA A 124 -9.45 8.77 -15.01
C ALA A 124 -10.60 7.80 -14.68
N GLU A 125 -10.80 6.76 -15.48
CA GLU A 125 -11.80 5.71 -15.21
C GLU A 125 -11.47 4.88 -13.95
N ALA A 126 -10.20 4.52 -13.76
CA ALA A 126 -9.78 3.82 -12.54
C ALA A 126 -9.98 4.67 -11.28
N LEU A 127 -9.71 5.98 -11.37
CA LEU A 127 -9.92 6.90 -10.25
C LEU A 127 -11.41 7.11 -9.96
N ARG A 128 -12.27 7.12 -11.00
CA ARG A 128 -13.73 7.15 -10.85
C ARG A 128 -14.24 5.93 -10.09
N ASP A 129 -13.86 4.72 -10.52
CA ASP A 129 -14.26 3.47 -9.86
C ASP A 129 -13.79 3.42 -8.40
N ALA A 130 -12.59 3.94 -8.11
CA ALA A 130 -12.06 4.00 -6.75
C ALA A 130 -12.86 4.96 -5.85
N VAL A 131 -13.28 6.11 -6.39
CA VAL A 131 -14.14 7.09 -5.71
C VAL A 131 -15.52 6.51 -5.45
N GLU A 132 -16.12 5.81 -6.42
CA GLU A 132 -17.42 5.15 -6.27
C GLU A 132 -17.39 4.03 -5.22
N ARG A 133 -16.35 3.20 -5.18
CA ARG A 133 -16.17 2.20 -4.11
C ARG A 133 -16.04 2.84 -2.73
N LYS A 134 -15.27 3.92 -2.62
CA LYS A 134 -15.11 4.66 -1.37
C LYS A 134 -16.44 5.28 -0.92
N LEU A 135 -17.23 5.81 -1.85
CA LEU A 135 -18.58 6.30 -1.57
C LEU A 135 -19.48 5.18 -1.03
N ASN A 136 -19.50 4.02 -1.67
CA ASN A 136 -20.32 2.88 -1.23
C ASN A 136 -19.94 2.39 0.18
N ILE A 137 -18.64 2.40 0.52
CA ILE A 137 -18.18 2.10 1.88
C ILE A 137 -18.65 3.15 2.89
N LEU A 138 -18.56 4.44 2.54
CA LEU A 138 -19.01 5.53 3.40
C LEU A 138 -20.54 5.53 3.60
N LEU A 139 -21.31 5.19 2.57
CA LEU A 139 -22.77 5.07 2.65
C LEU A 139 -23.21 3.85 3.49
N ALA A 140 -22.40 2.79 3.53
CA ALA A 140 -22.66 1.63 4.39
C ALA A 140 -22.43 1.92 5.89
N GLN A 141 -21.75 3.02 6.24
CA GLN A 141 -21.45 3.41 7.62
C GLN A 141 -21.77 4.91 7.87
N PRO A 142 -23.05 5.28 7.94
CA PRO A 142 -23.48 6.68 8.00
C PRO A 142 -23.00 7.44 9.24
N ASP A 143 -22.83 6.74 10.38
CA ASP A 143 -22.40 7.36 11.65
C ASP A 143 -20.94 7.82 11.65
N ALA A 144 -20.12 7.34 10.70
CA ALA A 144 -18.71 7.69 10.55
C ALA A 144 -18.45 8.79 9.50
N VAL A 145 -19.50 9.32 8.86
CA VAL A 145 -19.36 10.28 7.75
C VAL A 145 -19.12 11.69 8.29
N SER A 146 -17.91 12.21 8.11
CA SER A 146 -17.57 13.60 8.45
C SER A 146 -17.86 14.56 7.29
N LEU A 147 -18.33 15.78 7.59
CA LEU A 147 -18.52 16.85 6.60
C LEU A 147 -17.23 17.19 5.83
N LYS A 148 -16.06 16.96 6.43
CA LYS A 148 -14.76 17.12 5.78
C LYS A 148 -14.56 16.09 4.67
N ALA A 149 -14.84 14.82 4.94
CA ALA A 149 -14.73 13.74 3.95
C ALA A 149 -15.67 13.97 2.75
N VAL A 150 -16.87 14.52 2.98
CA VAL A 150 -17.82 14.85 1.91
C VAL A 150 -17.29 15.99 1.03
N LYS A 151 -16.68 17.04 1.61
CA LYS A 151 -16.07 18.14 0.84
C LYS A 151 -14.89 17.68 -0.01
N GLU A 152 -14.02 16.84 0.55
CA GLU A 152 -12.89 16.25 -0.17
C GLU A 152 -13.36 15.38 -1.35
N LEU A 153 -14.47 14.65 -1.18
CA LEU A 153 -15.06 13.83 -2.23
C LEU A 153 -15.62 14.67 -3.38
N ILE A 154 -16.34 15.75 -3.07
CA ILE A 154 -16.85 16.70 -4.08
C ILE A 154 -15.70 17.35 -4.85
N ALA A 155 -14.61 17.69 -4.16
CA ALA A 155 -13.41 18.22 -4.81
C ALA A 155 -12.77 17.20 -5.76
N ALA A 156 -12.70 15.92 -5.36
CA ALA A 156 -12.20 14.84 -6.22
C ALA A 156 -13.07 14.62 -7.46
N ILE A 157 -14.40 14.69 -7.34
CA ILE A 157 -15.32 14.56 -8.48
C ILE A 157 -15.16 15.72 -9.46
N ARG A 158 -15.03 16.97 -8.97
CA ARG A 158 -14.76 18.13 -9.83
C ARG A 158 -13.44 18.02 -10.57
N LEU A 159 -12.41 17.46 -9.93
CA LEU A 159 -11.11 17.22 -10.56
C LEU A 159 -11.23 16.17 -11.68
N LEU A 160 -12.01 15.10 -11.47
CA LEU A 160 -12.31 14.12 -12.51
C LEU A 160 -13.05 14.73 -13.72
N GLU A 161 -14.01 15.62 -13.48
CA GLU A 161 -14.69 16.35 -14.56
C GLU A 161 -13.74 17.28 -15.32
N SER A 162 -12.81 17.94 -14.61
CA SER A 162 -11.77 18.75 -15.25
C SER A 162 -10.80 17.90 -16.09
N MET A 163 -10.51 16.66 -15.68
CA MET A 163 -9.69 15.73 -16.47
C MET A 163 -10.45 15.17 -17.68
N LYS A 164 -11.76 14.97 -17.58
CA LYS A 164 -12.60 14.51 -18.71
C LYS A 164 -12.82 15.59 -19.77
N THR A 165 -12.79 16.86 -19.38
CA THR A 165 -12.90 18.00 -20.30
C THR A 165 -11.58 18.32 -21.02
N VAL A 166 -10.44 17.85 -20.50
CA VAL A 166 -9.20 17.68 -21.29
C VAL A 166 -9.38 16.45 -22.19
N ARG A 167 -10.27 16.60 -23.18
CA ARG A 167 -10.28 15.76 -24.39
C ARG A 167 -8.86 15.79 -24.96
N PRO A 168 -8.26 14.67 -25.40
CA PRO A 168 -7.01 14.75 -26.11
C PRO A 168 -7.30 15.63 -27.33
N ALA A 169 -6.64 16.79 -27.41
CA ALA A 169 -6.58 17.52 -28.65
C ALA A 169 -6.00 16.52 -29.67
N GLU A 170 -6.79 16.17 -30.67
CA GLU A 170 -6.21 15.57 -31.86
C GLU A 170 -5.21 16.58 -32.42
N THR A 171 -4.03 16.04 -32.80
CA THR A 171 -3.04 16.56 -33.76
C THR A 171 -2.09 17.71 -33.34
N PRO A 172 -0.86 17.77 -33.91
CA PRO A 172 -0.39 17.06 -35.10
C PRO A 172 0.70 16.01 -34.84
N ALA A 173 0.90 15.17 -35.86
CA ALA A 173 2.11 14.41 -36.05
C ALA A 173 3.32 15.28 -35.66
N SER A 174 4.21 14.73 -34.84
CA SER A 174 5.54 15.29 -34.68
C SER A 174 6.14 15.38 -36.08
N GLU A 175 6.23 16.60 -36.60
CA GLU A 175 7.13 16.91 -37.69
C GLU A 175 8.49 16.35 -37.27
N SER A 176 8.97 15.37 -38.03
CA SER A 176 10.36 14.98 -37.97
C SER A 176 11.17 16.27 -38.04
N SER A 177 12.02 16.51 -37.05
CA SER A 177 13.03 17.57 -37.05
C SER A 177 14.13 17.28 -38.09
N GLY A 178 13.72 16.99 -39.32
CA GLY A 178 14.57 16.98 -40.49
C GLY A 178 14.60 18.40 -41.04
N LEU A 179 15.80 18.92 -41.21
CA LEU A 179 16.08 20.15 -41.95
C LEU A 179 15.23 20.18 -43.23
N SER A 180 14.57 21.31 -43.54
CA SER A 180 13.82 21.43 -44.80
C SER A 180 14.74 21.06 -45.97
N SER A 181 14.19 20.43 -47.03
CA SER A 181 15.01 19.98 -48.17
C SER A 181 15.81 21.12 -48.78
N ASP A 182 15.25 22.33 -48.75
CA ASP A 182 15.93 23.57 -49.18
C ASP A 182 17.17 23.89 -48.33
N THR A 183 17.07 23.72 -47.00
CA THR A 183 18.20 23.92 -46.09
C THR A 183 19.25 22.82 -46.27
N ALA A 184 18.83 21.58 -46.52
CA ALA A 184 19.72 20.46 -46.79
C ALA A 184 20.49 20.63 -48.12
N ASP A 185 19.84 21.19 -49.15
CA ASP A 185 20.47 21.46 -50.45
C ASP A 185 21.38 22.70 -50.42
N GLU A 186 21.07 23.71 -49.61
CA GLU A 186 21.99 24.82 -49.36
C GLU A 186 23.25 24.36 -48.60
N ILE A 187 23.08 23.49 -47.59
CA ILE A 187 24.19 22.88 -46.86
C ILE A 187 25.03 21.99 -47.79
N ARG A 188 24.40 21.19 -48.67
CA ARG A 188 25.13 20.40 -49.69
C ARG A 188 25.91 21.28 -50.67
N ARG A 189 25.33 22.38 -51.14
CA ARG A 189 26.04 23.33 -52.03
C ARG A 189 27.24 23.98 -51.33
N LYS A 190 27.11 24.35 -50.06
CA LYS A 190 28.23 24.89 -49.24
C LYS A 190 29.32 23.87 -48.95
N ILE A 191 28.98 22.60 -48.74
CA ILE A 191 29.96 21.53 -48.46
C ILE A 191 30.69 21.06 -49.73
N LEU A 192 30.02 21.05 -50.89
CA LEU A 192 30.61 20.61 -52.16
C LEU A 192 31.38 21.72 -52.91
N GLY A 193 31.46 22.94 -52.36
CA GLY A 193 32.30 24.00 -52.90
C GLY A 193 31.93 24.46 -54.32
N LEU A 194 30.67 24.33 -54.72
CA LEU A 194 30.20 24.86 -56.00
C LEU A 194 29.83 26.33 -55.84
N ARG A 195 30.83 27.18 -56.11
CA ARG A 195 30.65 28.61 -56.36
C ARG A 195 29.93 28.76 -57.70
N GLU A 196 28.66 29.16 -57.70
CA GLU A 196 28.07 29.72 -58.92
C GLU A 196 28.61 31.15 -59.07
N GLU A 197 29.55 31.30 -60.01
CA GLU A 197 29.89 32.58 -60.61
C GLU A 197 28.81 32.93 -61.64
N GLY A 198 28.23 34.11 -61.51
CA GLY A 198 27.23 34.66 -62.42
C GLY A 198 26.44 35.79 -61.78
#